data_AF-A0A5V5VYL4-F1
#
_entry.id   AF-A0A5V5VYL4-F1
#
_cell.length_a   1.000
_cell.length_b   1.000
_cell.length_c   1.000
_cell.angle_alpha   90.00
_cell.angle_beta   90.00
_cell.angle_gamma   90.00
#
_symmetry.space_group_name_H-M   'P 1'
#
loop_
_entity.id
_entity.type
_entity.pdbx_description
1 polymer ?
#
loop_
_entity_poly.entity_id
_entity_poly.type
_entity_poly.pdbx_seq_one_letter_code
_entity_poly.pdbx_strand_id
1 'polypeptide(L)'
;MCHCAVETGQSAFFGGFMFSGKPLDYQDEPLANNGFWPDLNLKDFQAQRSLPPDIDADTISQALLAAVAEVNAELENVEASWKAKGHTLAADVPGVKMGGLNSLCAQYMKAVFARAKADLLGEF
;
A
#
# COMPACT_ATOMS: atom_id res chain seq x y z
N MET A 1 33.04 -3.53 55.92
CA MET A 1 33.83 -4.03 54.77
C MET A 1 33.21 -5.33 54.28
N CYS A 2 33.19 -5.52 52.96
CA CYS A 2 32.70 -6.70 52.20
C CYS A 2 31.17 -6.88 52.16
N HIS A 3 30.44 -6.71 51.06
CA HIS A 3 30.51 -7.18 49.64
C HIS A 3 29.84 -8.54 49.42
N CYS A 4 29.17 -8.66 48.25
CA CYS A 4 28.51 -9.83 47.64
C CYS A 4 27.10 -10.17 48.16
N ALA A 5 26.10 -10.52 47.35
CA ALA A 5 25.90 -10.52 45.90
C ALA A 5 24.37 -10.72 45.72
N VAL A 6 23.72 -9.98 44.81
CA VAL A 6 22.34 -10.28 44.42
C VAL A 6 22.37 -11.41 43.40
N GLU A 7 21.89 -12.57 43.83
CA GLU A 7 21.60 -13.73 42.99
C GLU A 7 20.50 -13.36 41.99
N THR A 8 20.84 -13.42 40.70
CA THR A 8 19.88 -13.39 39.60
C THR A 8 19.10 -14.69 39.58
N GLY A 9 17.98 -14.72 40.31
CA GLY A 9 16.97 -15.77 40.26
C GLY A 9 16.13 -15.65 38.98
N GLN A 10 16.34 -16.61 38.09
CA GLN A 10 15.64 -16.85 36.85
C GLN A 10 14.16 -17.19 37.13
N SER A 11 13.22 -16.36 36.67
CA SER A 11 11.79 -16.72 36.62
C SER A 11 11.42 -17.10 35.20
N ALA A 12 11.04 -18.37 35.04
CA ALA A 12 10.59 -19.03 33.83
C ALA A 12 9.49 -18.23 33.10
N PHE A 13 9.82 -17.77 31.90
CA PHE A 13 8.81 -17.34 30.92
C PHE A 13 8.19 -18.59 30.30
N PHE A 14 6.89 -18.77 30.55
CA PHE A 14 6.05 -19.75 29.89
C PHE A 14 6.18 -19.65 28.36
N GLY A 15 6.50 -20.78 27.74
CA GLY A 15 6.46 -20.93 26.29
C GLY A 15 5.03 -20.83 25.74
N GLY A 16 4.93 -20.24 24.55
CA GLY A 16 3.70 -20.18 23.77
C GLY A 16 3.90 -19.38 22.49
N PHE A 17 4.40 -20.06 21.45
CA PHE A 17 4.51 -19.60 20.06
C PHE A 17 5.28 -18.29 19.82
N MET A 18 6.58 -18.43 19.51
CA MET A 18 7.21 -17.55 18.53
C MET A 18 6.42 -17.69 17.21
N PHE A 19 5.46 -16.79 16.97
CA PHE A 19 5.18 -16.41 15.59
C PHE A 19 6.44 -15.73 15.10
N SER A 20 7.35 -16.51 14.50
CA SER A 20 8.43 -15.98 13.68
C SER A 20 7.79 -15.36 12.44
N GLY A 21 7.13 -14.21 12.62
CA GLY A 21 6.88 -13.31 11.51
C GLY A 21 8.27 -12.92 11.02
N LYS A 22 8.70 -13.50 9.89
CA LYS A 22 9.71 -12.84 9.08
C LYS A 22 9.29 -11.37 9.01
N PRO A 23 10.19 -10.39 9.23
CA PRO A 23 9.84 -9.01 8.94
C PRO A 23 9.27 -9.02 7.52
N LEU A 24 8.00 -8.63 7.39
CA LEU A 24 7.39 -8.44 6.08
C LEU A 24 8.16 -7.26 5.51
N ASP A 25 9.17 -7.57 4.71
CA ASP A 25 10.00 -6.58 4.06
C ASP A 25 9.20 -6.04 2.89
N TYR A 26 8.26 -5.16 3.22
CA TYR A 26 7.41 -4.52 2.25
C TYR A 26 8.28 -3.59 1.41
N GLN A 27 8.18 -3.72 0.09
CA GLN A 27 9.01 -2.94 -0.82
C GLN A 27 8.54 -1.49 -0.82
N ASP A 28 9.40 -0.60 -0.32
CA ASP A 28 9.16 0.84 -0.27
C ASP A 28 9.56 1.46 -1.61
N GLU A 29 8.82 1.10 -2.65
CA GLU A 29 9.04 1.57 -4.01
C GLU A 29 7.88 2.48 -4.43
N PRO A 30 8.13 3.79 -4.61
CA PRO A 30 7.14 4.73 -5.06
C PRO A 30 6.88 4.55 -6.56
N LEU A 31 5.62 4.34 -6.91
CA LEU A 31 5.12 4.36 -8.28
C LEU A 31 4.69 5.78 -8.63
N ALA A 32 5.50 6.44 -9.46
CA ALA A 32 5.20 7.75 -10.01
C ALA A 32 4.08 7.64 -11.06
N ASN A 33 3.03 8.42 -10.89
CA ASN A 33 1.87 8.41 -11.78
C ASN A 33 1.98 9.47 -12.89
N ASN A 34 0.92 9.65 -13.67
CA ASN A 34 0.85 10.61 -14.78
C ASN A 34 0.80 12.10 -14.38
N GLY A 35 1.02 12.41 -13.10
CA GLY A 35 1.04 13.78 -12.56
C GLY A 35 -0.34 14.41 -12.31
N PHE A 36 -1.45 13.75 -12.65
CA PHE A 36 -2.80 14.15 -12.21
C PHE A 36 -3.25 13.31 -11.02
N TRP A 37 -3.11 11.98 -11.13
CA TRP A 37 -3.41 11.04 -10.06
C TRP A 37 -2.31 11.01 -9.00
N PRO A 38 -2.64 10.69 -7.74
CA PRO A 38 -1.63 10.58 -6.69
C PRO A 38 -0.65 9.45 -7.00
N ASP A 39 0.62 9.66 -6.62
CA ASP A 39 1.61 8.61 -6.61
C ASP A 39 1.22 7.52 -5.59
N LEU A 40 1.54 6.28 -5.91
CA LEU A 40 1.23 5.12 -5.09
C LEU A 40 2.53 4.52 -4.56
N ASN A 41 2.45 3.71 -3.51
CA ASN A 41 3.60 2.98 -2.99
C ASN A 41 3.26 1.50 -2.86
N LEU A 42 4.20 0.65 -3.28
CA LEU A 42 4.08 -0.80 -3.15
C LEU A 42 3.88 -1.24 -1.70
N LYS A 43 4.54 -0.58 -0.75
CA LYS A 43 4.39 -0.83 0.67
C LYS A 43 2.97 -0.59 1.17
N ASP A 44 2.34 0.50 0.73
CA ASP A 44 0.95 0.81 1.08
C ASP A 44 -0.01 -0.21 0.49
N PHE A 45 0.25 -0.66 -0.74
CA PHE A 45 -0.54 -1.70 -1.39
C PHE A 45 -0.43 -3.04 -0.64
N GLN A 46 0.78 -3.48 -0.33
CA GLN A 46 1.05 -4.73 0.39
C GLN A 46 0.47 -4.69 1.81
N ALA A 47 0.61 -3.58 2.54
CA ALA A 47 0.05 -3.41 3.86
C ALA A 47 -1.49 -3.40 3.84
N GLN A 48 -2.12 -2.65 2.92
CA GLN A 48 -3.58 -2.54 2.84
C GLN A 48 -4.25 -3.83 2.37
N ARG A 49 -3.58 -4.63 1.53
CA ARG A 49 -4.11 -5.90 1.03
C ARG A 49 -3.64 -7.12 1.81
N SER A 50 -2.76 -6.92 2.80
CA SER A 50 -2.11 -7.99 3.58
C SER A 50 -1.60 -9.10 2.67
N LEU A 51 -0.86 -8.72 1.62
CA LEU A 51 -0.36 -9.67 0.64
C LEU A 51 0.65 -10.63 1.30
N PRO A 52 0.63 -11.92 0.95
CA PRO A 52 1.63 -12.87 1.42
C PRO A 52 3.03 -12.42 0.98
N PRO A 53 4.05 -12.53 1.84
CA PRO A 53 5.44 -12.25 1.47
C PRO A 53 6.02 -13.29 0.49
N ASP A 54 5.29 -14.37 0.23
CA ASP A 54 5.71 -15.44 -0.67
C ASP A 54 5.47 -15.11 -2.15
N ILE A 55 4.75 -14.02 -2.45
CA ILE A 55 4.61 -13.51 -3.82
C ILE A 55 5.85 -12.70 -4.16
N ASP A 56 6.40 -12.96 -5.35
CA ASP A 56 7.56 -12.25 -5.87
C ASP A 56 7.29 -10.74 -5.98
N ALA A 57 8.26 -9.93 -5.55
CA ALA A 57 8.13 -8.47 -5.55
C ALA A 57 7.96 -7.90 -6.96
N ASP A 58 8.60 -8.50 -7.97
CA ASP A 58 8.45 -8.10 -9.37
C ASP A 58 7.04 -8.44 -9.87
N THR A 59 6.44 -9.56 -9.43
CA THR A 59 5.04 -9.87 -9.76
C THR A 59 4.08 -8.83 -9.18
N ILE A 60 4.29 -8.43 -7.92
CA ILE A 60 3.46 -7.38 -7.27
C ILE A 60 3.65 -6.04 -7.97
N SER A 61 4.89 -5.66 -8.33
CA SER A 61 5.19 -4.40 -9.01
C SER A 61 4.56 -4.36 -10.41
N GLN A 62 4.67 -5.43 -11.18
CA GLN A 62 4.04 -5.55 -12.50
C GLN A 62 2.52 -5.49 -12.43
N ALA A 63 1.90 -6.23 -11.48
CA ALA A 63 0.46 -6.20 -11.30
C ALA A 63 -0.04 -4.81 -10.88
N LEU A 64 0.68 -4.11 -10.00
CA LEU A 64 0.32 -2.74 -9.61
C LEU A 64 0.47 -1.77 -10.80
N LEU A 65 1.56 -1.87 -11.56
CA LEU A 65 1.82 -1.01 -12.71
C LEU A 65 0.76 -1.20 -13.81
N ALA A 66 0.42 -2.46 -14.13
CA ALA A 66 -0.64 -2.80 -15.08
C ALA A 66 -2.00 -2.24 -14.60
N ALA A 67 -2.35 -2.46 -13.34
CA ALA A 67 -3.58 -1.94 -12.76
C ALA A 67 -3.67 -0.40 -12.79
N VAL A 68 -2.56 0.30 -12.53
CA VAL A 68 -2.49 1.77 -12.65
C VAL A 68 -2.74 2.19 -14.10
N ALA A 69 -2.08 1.55 -15.06
CA ALA A 69 -2.24 1.87 -16.47
C ALA A 69 -3.69 1.66 -16.95
N GLU A 70 -4.32 0.55 -16.57
CA GLU A 70 -5.72 0.25 -16.92
C GLU A 70 -6.69 1.25 -16.28
N VAL A 71 -6.57 1.50 -14.98
CA VAL A 71 -7.44 2.45 -14.28
C VAL A 71 -7.26 3.87 -14.82
N ASN A 72 -6.03 4.27 -15.15
CA ASN A 72 -5.78 5.56 -15.79
C ASN A 72 -6.46 5.67 -17.16
N ALA A 73 -6.43 4.61 -17.97
CA ALA A 73 -7.11 4.57 -19.25
C ALA A 73 -8.65 4.65 -19.09
N GLU A 74 -9.22 3.92 -18.13
CA GLU A 74 -10.65 3.98 -17.82
C GLU A 74 -11.09 5.38 -17.34
N LEU A 75 -10.21 6.07 -16.61
CA LEU A 75 -10.47 7.39 -16.03
C LEU A 75 -9.96 8.56 -16.87
N GLU A 76 -9.49 8.33 -18.10
CA GLU A 76 -8.98 9.38 -19.00
C GLU A 76 -10.01 10.50 -19.20
N ASN A 77 -11.28 10.13 -19.41
CA ASN A 77 -12.38 11.09 -19.56
C ASN A 77 -12.65 11.89 -18.26
N VAL A 78 -12.49 11.25 -17.10
CA VAL A 78 -12.69 11.89 -15.79
C VAL A 78 -11.58 12.89 -15.53
N GLU A 79 -10.33 12.50 -15.77
CA GLU A 79 -9.17 13.37 -15.71
C GLU A 79 -9.31 14.57 -16.65
N ALA A 80 -9.67 14.33 -17.92
CA ALA A 80 -9.89 15.40 -18.89
C ALA A 80 -11.00 16.38 -18.45
N SER A 81 -12.09 15.87 -17.85
CA SER A 81 -13.17 16.70 -17.31
C SER A 81 -12.69 17.59 -16.16
N TRP A 82 -11.88 17.05 -15.23
CA TRP A 82 -11.35 17.82 -14.11
C TRP A 82 -10.28 18.84 -14.55
N LYS A 83 -9.42 18.46 -15.49
CA LYS A 83 -8.46 19.39 -16.13
C LYS A 83 -9.19 20.53 -16.84
N ALA A 84 -10.28 20.25 -17.55
CA ALA A 84 -11.12 21.28 -18.19
C ALA A 84 -11.79 22.22 -17.18
N LYS A 85 -12.06 21.75 -15.96
CA LYS A 85 -12.54 22.58 -14.83
C LYS A 85 -11.43 23.36 -14.14
N GLY A 86 -10.16 23.22 -14.57
CA GLY A 86 -9.01 23.91 -14.01
C GLY A 86 -8.33 23.19 -12.85
N HIS A 87 -8.69 21.94 -12.55
CA HIS A 87 -8.00 21.13 -11.55
C HIS A 87 -6.86 20.35 -12.19
N THR A 88 -5.63 20.65 -11.79
CA THR A 88 -4.42 19.98 -12.30
C THR A 88 -4.06 18.72 -11.53
N LEU A 89 -4.56 18.57 -10.30
CA LEU A 89 -4.32 17.43 -9.43
C LEU A 89 -5.64 16.84 -8.93
N ALA A 90 -5.71 15.51 -8.87
CA ALA A 90 -6.85 14.81 -8.30
C ALA A 90 -7.07 15.20 -6.84
N ALA A 91 -6.02 15.49 -6.07
CA ALA A 91 -6.10 15.92 -4.66
C ALA A 91 -6.80 17.28 -4.47
N ASP A 92 -6.71 18.16 -5.47
CA ASP A 92 -7.32 19.49 -5.47
C ASP A 92 -8.81 19.46 -5.83
N VAL A 93 -9.31 18.31 -6.30
CA VAL A 93 -10.72 18.17 -6.65
C VAL A 93 -11.60 18.35 -5.41
N PRO A 94 -12.62 19.22 -5.49
CA PRO A 94 -13.57 19.43 -4.41
C PRO A 94 -14.45 18.19 -4.23
N GLY A 95 -14.65 17.78 -2.99
CA GLY A 95 -15.41 16.59 -2.65
C GLY A 95 -15.32 16.25 -1.17
N VAL A 96 -15.89 15.11 -0.78
CA VAL A 96 -15.79 14.59 0.58
C VAL A 96 -14.32 14.25 0.84
N LYS A 97 -13.75 14.75 1.94
CA LYS A 97 -12.38 14.45 2.36
C LYS A 97 -12.37 13.91 3.78
N MET A 98 -11.52 12.94 4.05
CA MET A 98 -11.29 12.40 5.40
C MET A 98 -9.78 12.16 5.58
N GLY A 99 -9.20 12.70 6.66
CA GLY A 99 -7.77 12.52 6.93
C GLY A 99 -6.84 13.06 5.85
N GLY A 100 -7.25 14.10 5.10
CA GLY A 100 -6.46 14.67 4.00
C GLY A 100 -6.62 13.96 2.65
N LEU A 101 -7.25 12.78 2.62
CA LEU A 101 -7.57 12.07 1.38
C LEU A 101 -8.98 12.46 0.90
N ASN A 102 -9.10 12.88 -0.36
CA ASN A 102 -10.40 13.16 -0.96
C ASN A 102 -11.05 11.90 -1.52
N SER A 103 -12.36 11.99 -1.79
CA SER A 103 -13.14 10.86 -2.31
C SER A 103 -12.63 10.37 -3.66
N LEU A 104 -12.11 11.26 -4.50
CA LEU A 104 -11.61 10.92 -5.83
C LEU A 104 -10.34 10.07 -5.75
N CYS A 105 -9.33 10.52 -4.98
CA CYS A 105 -8.12 9.77 -4.69
C CYS A 105 -8.41 8.46 -3.97
N ALA A 106 -9.35 8.46 -3.01
CA ALA A 106 -9.76 7.23 -2.32
C ALA A 106 -10.38 6.20 -3.28
N GLN A 107 -11.25 6.65 -4.19
CA GLN A 107 -11.85 5.77 -5.21
C GLN A 107 -10.79 5.26 -6.19
N TYR A 108 -9.88 6.12 -6.62
CA TYR A 108 -8.76 5.77 -7.50
C TYR A 108 -7.88 4.68 -6.87
N MET A 109 -7.38 4.92 -5.64
CA MET A 109 -6.58 3.94 -4.91
C MET A 109 -7.33 2.61 -4.73
N LYS A 110 -8.62 2.67 -4.40
CA LYS A 110 -9.44 1.47 -4.25
C LYS A 110 -9.56 0.69 -5.57
N ALA A 111 -9.75 1.37 -6.69
CA ALA A 111 -9.87 0.75 -8.01
C ALA A 111 -8.55 0.09 -8.42
N VAL A 112 -7.43 0.81 -8.35
CA VAL A 112 -6.09 0.29 -8.65
C VAL A 112 -5.78 -0.93 -7.78
N PHE A 113 -5.95 -0.83 -6.47
CA PHE A 113 -5.63 -1.93 -5.56
C PHE A 113 -6.59 -3.11 -5.65
N ALA A 114 -7.81 -2.91 -6.17
CA ALA A 114 -8.72 -4.01 -6.45
C ALA A 114 -8.30 -4.74 -7.72
N ARG A 115 -7.94 -3.99 -8.77
CA ARG A 115 -7.47 -4.54 -10.05
C ARG A 115 -6.14 -5.27 -9.90
N ALA A 116 -5.13 -4.64 -9.28
CA ALA A 116 -3.83 -5.26 -9.03
C ALA A 116 -3.98 -6.57 -8.24
N LYS A 117 -4.86 -6.60 -7.23
CA LYS A 117 -5.14 -7.83 -6.49
C LYS A 117 -5.85 -8.88 -7.35
N ALA A 118 -6.75 -8.48 -8.25
CA ALA A 118 -7.41 -9.40 -9.17
C ALA A 118 -6.41 -10.03 -10.14
N ASP A 119 -5.45 -9.25 -10.64
CA ASP A 119 -4.38 -9.75 -11.52
C ASP A 119 -3.49 -10.75 -10.77
N LEU A 120 -3.14 -10.44 -9.52
CA LEU A 120 -2.40 -11.37 -8.64
C LEU A 120 -3.16 -12.66 -8.31
N LEU A 121 -4.49 -12.67 -8.38
CA LEU A 121 -5.31 -13.87 -8.12
C LEU A 121 -5.66 -14.63 -9.41
N GLY A 122 -5.65 -13.96 -10.57
CA GLY A 122 -6.00 -14.56 -11.86
C GLY A 122 -4.92 -15.48 -12.43
N GLU A 123 -3.70 -15.39 -11.93
CA GLU A 123 -2.55 -16.19 -12.37
C GLU A 123 -2.38 -17.54 -11.61
N PHE A 124 -3.30 -17.89 -10.69
CA PHE A 124 -3.24 -19.13 -9.88
C PHE A 124 -4.46 -20.03 -10.02
#